data_AF-A0A819AWZ7-F1
#
_entry.id   AF-A0A819AWZ7-F1
#
_cell.length_a   1.000
_cell.length_b   1.000
_cell.length_c   1.000
_cell.angle_alpha   90.00
_cell.angle_beta   90.00
_cell.angle_gamma   90.00
#
_symmetry.space_group_name_H-M   'P 1'
#
loop_
_entity.id
_entity.type
_entity.pdbx_description
1 polymer ?
#
loop_
_entity_poly.entity_id
_entity_poly.type
_entity_poly.pdbx_seq_one_letter_code
_entity_poly.pdbx_strand_id
1 'polypeptide(L)'
;MILETGNNSRPQSLVISDFNNDGLMDIGLVNSRAHNIGIFLGYGDISFGNQITYSTYPYLYPCSMAVGDFNNDTRVDIVFASCESDSVGIVLGYENGSFGNQMMYPTRSNSSGYSLAAEDINNDTILDIVVANHDTNYLGVLLGQGNGTFASIILFPLEYRSHPFSIVIGDFNNDRKLDVAIANNGTDSLNILLQTC
;
A
#
# COMPACT_ATOMS: atom_id res chain seq x y z
N MET A 1 9.60 -9.67 -23.68
CA MET A 1 10.54 -9.23 -22.62
C MET A 1 10.16 -9.95 -21.34
N ILE A 2 11.14 -10.36 -20.53
CA ILE A 2 10.93 -10.95 -19.20
C ILE A 2 11.78 -10.11 -18.23
N LEU A 3 11.18 -9.64 -17.14
CA LEU A 3 11.87 -8.90 -16.09
C LEU A 3 12.12 -9.85 -14.91
N GLU A 4 13.39 -10.11 -14.60
CA GLU A 4 13.78 -11.02 -13.53
C GLU A 4 13.66 -10.34 -12.16
N THR A 5 12.88 -10.92 -11.26
CA THR A 5 12.61 -10.37 -9.91
C THR A 5 13.43 -11.04 -8.80
N GLY A 6 14.40 -11.87 -9.18
CA GLY A 6 15.25 -12.64 -8.29
C GLY A 6 14.73 -14.06 -8.00
N ASN A 7 15.66 -14.96 -7.64
CA ASN A 7 15.35 -16.36 -7.37
C ASN A 7 14.43 -16.51 -6.15
N ASN A 8 13.36 -17.29 -6.29
CA ASN A 8 12.37 -17.54 -5.23
C ASN A 8 11.71 -16.28 -4.65
N SER A 9 11.70 -15.16 -5.37
CA SER A 9 11.23 -13.85 -4.90
C SER A 9 9.75 -13.79 -4.53
N ARG A 10 8.90 -14.58 -5.22
CA ARG A 10 7.43 -14.60 -5.08
C ARG A 10 6.85 -13.17 -5.17
N PRO A 11 6.87 -12.53 -6.36
CA PRO A 11 6.24 -11.22 -6.56
C PRO A 11 4.72 -11.32 -6.32
N GLN A 12 4.13 -10.35 -5.62
CA GLN A 12 2.70 -10.40 -5.21
C GLN A 12 1.88 -9.19 -5.67
N SER A 13 2.44 -7.98 -5.61
CA SER A 13 1.76 -6.74 -6.01
C SER A 13 2.67 -5.91 -6.90
N LEU A 14 2.06 -5.16 -7.82
CA LEU A 14 2.70 -4.25 -8.76
C LEU A 14 2.06 -2.87 -8.66
N VAL A 15 2.84 -1.83 -8.90
CA VAL A 15 2.38 -0.45 -9.05
C VAL A 15 3.15 0.22 -10.19
N ILE A 16 2.59 1.29 -10.74
CA ILE A 16 3.23 2.12 -11.75
C ILE A 16 3.37 3.53 -11.16
N SER A 17 4.57 4.09 -11.26
CA SER A 17 4.88 5.45 -10.85
C SER A 17 6.17 5.92 -11.53
N ASP A 18 6.49 7.20 -11.45
CA ASP A 18 7.79 7.75 -11.83
C ASP A 18 8.68 7.80 -10.56
N PHE A 19 9.41 6.72 -10.26
CA PHE A 19 10.13 6.59 -8.99
C PHE A 19 11.42 7.41 -8.93
N ASN A 20 11.96 7.80 -10.09
CA ASN A 20 13.19 8.60 -10.19
C ASN A 20 12.94 10.03 -10.70
N ASN A 21 11.67 10.42 -10.90
CA ASN A 21 11.24 11.75 -11.35
C ASN A 21 11.86 12.16 -12.70
N ASP A 22 11.98 11.21 -13.63
CA ASP A 22 12.51 11.46 -14.97
C ASP A 22 11.42 11.69 -16.04
N GLY A 23 10.15 11.61 -15.63
CA GLY A 23 8.96 11.78 -16.46
C GLY A 23 8.52 10.51 -17.18
N LEU A 24 9.19 9.37 -16.94
CA LEU A 24 8.86 8.07 -17.52
C LEU A 24 8.20 7.17 -16.48
N MET A 25 7.37 6.24 -16.95
CA MET A 25 6.68 5.30 -16.06
C MET A 25 7.59 4.11 -15.76
N ASP A 26 7.79 3.87 -14.46
CA ASP A 26 8.52 2.74 -13.91
C ASP A 26 7.56 1.67 -13.38
N ILE A 27 8.12 0.50 -13.02
CA ILE A 27 7.37 -0.58 -12.37
C ILE A 27 7.94 -0.81 -10.97
N GLY A 28 7.08 -0.69 -9.96
CA GLY A 28 7.37 -1.10 -8.59
C GLY A 28 6.69 -2.43 -8.28
N LEU A 29 7.32 -3.26 -7.45
CA LEU A 29 6.75 -4.51 -6.97
C LEU A 29 7.20 -4.86 -5.56
N VAL A 30 6.45 -5.75 -4.91
CA VAL A 30 6.89 -6.40 -3.67
C VAL A 30 7.22 -7.86 -3.91
N ASN A 31 8.39 -8.29 -3.45
CA ASN A 31 8.87 -9.67 -3.50
C ASN A 31 8.71 -10.31 -2.13
N SER A 32 7.55 -10.93 -1.91
CA SER A 32 7.15 -11.41 -0.59
C SER A 32 8.11 -12.40 0.07
N ARG A 33 8.76 -13.28 -0.70
CA ARG A 33 9.73 -14.26 -0.15
C ARG A 33 11.16 -13.73 -0.11
N ALA A 34 11.49 -12.71 -0.91
CA ALA A 34 12.78 -12.05 -0.84
C ALA A 34 12.80 -10.87 0.15
N HIS A 35 11.67 -10.58 0.81
CA HIS A 35 11.54 -9.54 1.83
C HIS A 35 12.02 -8.16 1.34
N ASN A 36 11.65 -7.79 0.11
CA ASN A 36 12.07 -6.53 -0.48
C ASN A 36 11.02 -5.93 -1.43
N ILE A 37 11.16 -4.64 -1.67
CA ILE A 37 10.55 -3.91 -2.77
C ILE A 37 11.54 -3.94 -3.93
N GLY A 38 11.05 -4.23 -5.13
CA GLY A 38 11.80 -4.12 -6.38
C GLY A 38 11.28 -2.96 -7.22
N ILE A 39 12.18 -2.28 -7.92
CA ILE A 39 11.83 -1.22 -8.88
C ILE A 39 12.58 -1.49 -10.19
N PHE A 40 11.86 -1.39 -11.30
CA PHE A 40 12.39 -1.41 -12.65
C PHE A 40 12.19 -0.03 -13.28
N LEU A 41 13.28 0.70 -13.50
CA LEU A 41 13.24 2.01 -14.15
C LEU A 41 12.93 1.86 -15.64
N GLY A 42 11.97 2.63 -16.15
CA GLY A 42 11.56 2.65 -17.54
C GLY A 42 12.42 3.59 -18.38
N TYR A 43 12.60 3.25 -19.66
CA TYR A 43 13.33 4.10 -20.62
C TYR A 43 12.42 4.79 -21.65
N GLY A 44 11.10 4.72 -21.46
CA GLY A 44 10.11 5.41 -22.30
C GLY A 44 9.83 4.74 -23.64
N ASP A 45 10.51 3.65 -23.94
CA ASP A 45 10.41 2.89 -25.20
C ASP A 45 10.00 1.44 -24.93
N ILE A 46 9.14 1.21 -23.93
CA ILE A 46 8.70 -0.09 -23.39
C ILE A 46 9.83 -1.00 -22.87
N SER A 47 11.06 -0.49 -22.75
CA SER A 47 12.19 -1.17 -22.12
C SER A 47 12.45 -0.68 -20.70
N PHE A 48 13.07 -1.55 -19.90
CA PHE A 48 13.32 -1.33 -18.48
C PHE A 48 14.75 -1.74 -18.10
N GLY A 49 15.31 -1.09 -17.10
CA GLY A 49 16.57 -1.46 -16.48
C GLY A 49 16.50 -2.76 -15.66
N ASN A 50 17.62 -3.14 -15.05
CA ASN A 50 17.62 -4.22 -14.06
C ASN A 50 16.89 -3.79 -12.78
N GLN A 51 16.41 -4.78 -12.02
CA GLN A 51 15.74 -4.53 -10.75
C GLN A 51 16.69 -3.85 -9.75
N ILE A 52 16.23 -2.76 -9.14
CA ILE A 52 16.79 -2.15 -7.95
C ILE A 52 15.97 -2.65 -6.76
N THR A 53 16.61 -3.13 -5.70
CA THR A 53 15.92 -3.73 -4.55
C THR A 53 16.15 -2.95 -3.26
N TYR A 54 15.07 -2.76 -2.50
CA TYR A 54 15.07 -2.15 -1.18
C TYR A 54 14.53 -3.15 -0.15
N SER A 55 15.37 -3.59 0.79
CA SER A 55 14.95 -4.55 1.81
C SER A 55 13.88 -3.97 2.72
N THR A 56 12.82 -4.73 2.97
CA THR A 56 11.86 -4.44 4.03
C THR A 56 12.40 -4.93 5.38
N TYR A 57 11.67 -4.69 6.46
CA TYR A 57 12.06 -5.17 7.80
C TYR A 57 12.26 -6.69 7.78
N PRO A 58 13.25 -7.23 8.51
CA PRO A 58 13.52 -8.66 8.52
C PRO A 58 12.26 -9.48 8.79
N TYR A 59 12.06 -10.53 8.00
CA TYR A 59 10.94 -11.47 8.11
C TYR A 59 9.54 -10.88 7.83
N LEU A 60 9.42 -9.71 7.19
CA LEU A 60 8.15 -9.25 6.62
C LEU A 60 7.90 -9.89 5.26
N TYR A 61 6.66 -10.30 4.98
CA TYR A 61 6.26 -10.88 3.71
C TYR A 61 5.36 -9.90 2.96
N PRO A 62 5.93 -8.86 2.32
CA PRO A 62 5.14 -7.80 1.71
C PRO A 62 4.31 -8.38 0.56
N CYS A 63 3.01 -8.06 0.53
CA CYS A 63 2.08 -8.63 -0.43
C CYS A 63 1.14 -7.61 -1.08
N SER A 64 1.02 -6.41 -0.53
CA SER A 64 0.30 -5.29 -1.13
C SER A 64 1.16 -4.04 -1.05
N MET A 65 1.06 -3.19 -2.07
CA MET A 65 1.83 -1.95 -2.16
C MET A 65 0.99 -0.85 -2.83
N ALA A 66 1.17 0.39 -2.37
CA ALA A 66 0.67 1.60 -3.01
C ALA A 66 1.74 2.67 -2.96
N VAL A 67 1.54 3.72 -3.76
CA VAL A 67 2.49 4.80 -3.98
C VAL A 67 1.78 6.14 -3.94
N GLY A 68 2.50 7.18 -3.56
CA GLY A 68 1.98 8.54 -3.49
C GLY A 68 2.95 9.48 -2.76
N ASP A 69 2.60 10.75 -2.68
CA ASP A 69 3.36 11.75 -1.92
C ASP A 69 2.77 11.88 -0.51
N PHE A 70 3.36 11.19 0.47
CA PHE A 70 2.84 11.15 1.85
C PHE A 70 3.48 12.23 2.73
N ASN A 71 4.52 12.90 2.25
CA ASN A 71 5.26 13.94 2.96
C ASN A 71 5.22 15.33 2.31
N ASN A 72 4.42 15.48 1.24
CA ASN A 72 4.25 16.69 0.44
C ASN A 72 5.55 17.25 -0.15
N ASP A 73 6.50 16.37 -0.50
CA ASP A 73 7.78 16.76 -1.11
C ASP A 73 7.81 16.59 -2.64
N THR A 74 6.67 16.23 -3.24
CA THR A 74 6.44 15.98 -4.67
C THR A 74 7.19 14.77 -5.23
N ARG A 75 7.67 13.87 -4.37
CA ARG A 75 8.32 12.63 -4.78
C ARG A 75 7.44 11.44 -4.46
N VAL A 76 7.75 10.33 -5.13
CA VAL A 76 7.05 9.08 -4.87
C VAL A 76 7.57 8.45 -3.59
N ASP A 77 6.70 8.32 -2.61
CA ASP A 77 6.89 7.43 -1.46
C ASP A 77 6.15 6.11 -1.70
N ILE A 78 6.49 5.11 -0.88
CA ILE A 78 5.92 3.77 -0.98
C ILE A 78 5.35 3.36 0.38
N VAL A 79 4.15 2.81 0.34
CA VAL A 79 3.55 2.11 1.48
C VAL A 79 3.31 0.66 1.12
N PHE A 80 3.54 -0.26 2.06
CA PHE A 80 3.38 -1.69 1.83
C PHE A 80 2.78 -2.37 3.06
N ALA A 81 1.98 -3.41 2.82
CA ALA A 81 1.46 -4.30 3.86
C ALA A 81 2.07 -5.70 3.71
N SER A 82 2.14 -6.41 4.82
CA SER A 82 2.65 -7.77 4.89
C SER A 82 1.52 -8.76 5.22
N CYS A 83 1.47 -9.84 4.45
CA CYS A 83 0.49 -10.92 4.62
C CYS A 83 0.77 -11.81 5.84
N GLU A 84 1.83 -11.53 6.59
CA GLU A 84 2.21 -12.24 7.82
C GLU A 84 2.63 -11.27 8.93
N SER A 85 2.16 -10.01 8.88
CA SER A 85 2.39 -9.03 9.95
C SER A 85 1.17 -8.12 10.13
N ASP A 86 1.01 -7.66 11.37
CA ASP A 86 0.03 -6.69 11.81
C ASP A 86 0.49 -5.23 11.64
N SER A 87 1.34 -4.95 10.64
CA SER A 87 1.88 -3.62 10.40
C SER A 87 1.92 -3.22 8.92
N VAL A 88 1.85 -1.92 8.69
CA VAL A 88 2.11 -1.28 7.40
C VAL A 88 3.46 -0.57 7.48
N GLY A 89 4.28 -0.75 6.46
CA GLY A 89 5.54 -0.03 6.30
C GLY A 89 5.38 1.15 5.35
N ILE A 90 6.09 2.24 5.62
CA ILE A 90 6.30 3.36 4.71
C ILE A 90 7.80 3.57 4.49
N VAL A 91 8.19 3.86 3.25
CA VAL A 91 9.52 4.34 2.89
C VAL A 91 9.38 5.61 2.06
N LEU A 92 10.07 6.68 2.49
CA LEU A 92 10.00 7.97 1.82
C LEU A 92 11.01 8.05 0.68
N GLY A 93 10.59 8.62 -0.45
CA GLY A 93 11.42 8.86 -1.62
C GLY A 93 12.38 10.03 -1.40
N TYR A 94 13.56 9.94 -2.02
CA TYR A 94 14.55 11.01 -2.08
C TYR A 94 14.76 11.49 -3.50
N GLU A 95 15.30 12.70 -3.63
CA GLU A 95 15.50 13.39 -4.91
C GLU A 95 16.31 12.58 -5.94
N ASN A 96 17.16 11.69 -5.48
CA ASN A 96 17.99 10.84 -6.33
C ASN A 96 17.30 9.51 -6.75
N GLY A 97 16.00 9.37 -6.50
CA GLY A 97 15.22 8.14 -6.79
C GLY A 97 15.50 6.97 -5.83
N SER A 98 16.17 7.23 -4.70
CA SER A 98 16.35 6.23 -3.63
C SER A 98 15.33 6.40 -2.51
N PHE A 99 15.21 5.41 -1.63
CA PHE A 99 14.29 5.44 -0.51
C PHE A 99 15.03 5.50 0.82
N GLY A 100 14.45 6.23 1.76
CA GLY A 100 14.93 6.36 3.13
C GLY A 100 14.68 5.12 3.98
N ASN A 101 14.93 5.27 5.28
CA ASN A 101 14.65 4.21 6.25
C ASN A 101 13.13 3.97 6.35
N GLN A 102 12.77 2.70 6.48
CA GLN A 102 11.38 2.33 6.71
C GLN A 102 10.87 2.75 8.09
N MET A 103 9.62 3.17 8.14
CA MET A 103 8.86 3.35 9.37
C MET A 103 7.69 2.36 9.38
N MET A 104 7.43 1.74 10.53
CA MET A 104 6.39 0.71 10.67
C MET A 104 5.27 1.21 11.57
N TYR A 105 4.04 1.04 11.11
CA TYR A 105 2.82 1.45 11.80
C TYR A 105 1.98 0.23 12.16
N PRO A 106 1.69 0.00 13.45
CA PRO A 106 0.85 -1.12 13.85
C PRO A 106 -0.59 -0.89 13.35
N THR A 107 -1.23 -1.96 12.93
CA THR A 107 -2.59 -1.94 12.38
C THR A 107 -3.57 -2.62 13.30
N ARG A 108 -3.50 -3.94 13.43
CA ARG A 108 -4.36 -4.71 14.34
C ARG A 108 -3.64 -5.96 14.81
N SER A 109 -3.45 -6.09 16.13
CA SER A 109 -2.79 -7.29 16.68
C SER A 109 -3.42 -8.59 16.19
N ASN A 110 -2.56 -9.53 15.80
CA ASN A 110 -2.92 -10.81 15.18
C ASN A 110 -3.68 -10.68 13.86
N SER A 111 -3.40 -9.63 13.08
CA SER A 111 -3.87 -9.50 11.70
C SER A 111 -2.76 -9.77 10.69
N SER A 112 -3.20 -9.91 9.43
CA SER A 112 -2.35 -9.87 8.25
C SER A 112 -2.91 -8.82 7.30
N GLY A 113 -2.08 -7.86 6.90
CA GLY A 113 -2.46 -6.82 5.95
C GLY A 113 -2.41 -7.33 4.52
N TYR A 114 -3.53 -7.86 4.02
CA TYR A 114 -3.58 -8.50 2.69
C TYR A 114 -3.71 -7.52 1.54
N SER A 115 -4.39 -6.40 1.78
CA SER A 115 -4.62 -5.36 0.79
C SER A 115 -4.56 -4.01 1.48
N LEU A 116 -3.95 -3.05 0.80
CA LEU A 116 -3.99 -1.65 1.19
C LEU A 116 -4.35 -0.78 -0.02
N ALA A 117 -4.82 0.42 0.28
CA ALA A 117 -5.07 1.49 -0.67
C ALA A 117 -4.68 2.81 0.00
N ALA A 118 -4.22 3.78 -0.78
CA ALA A 118 -3.82 5.09 -0.29
C ALA A 118 -4.52 6.19 -1.07
N GLU A 119 -5.29 7.01 -0.37
CA GLU A 119 -6.11 8.10 -0.93
C GLU A 119 -6.37 9.13 0.17
N ASP A 120 -6.76 10.35 -0.19
CA ASP A 120 -7.23 11.37 0.76
C ASP A 120 -8.68 11.11 1.17
N ILE A 121 -8.87 10.28 2.20
CA ILE A 121 -10.20 9.78 2.61
C ILE A 121 -10.91 10.77 3.49
N ASN A 122 -10.18 11.56 4.27
CA ASN A 122 -10.78 12.57 5.13
C ASN A 122 -10.92 13.95 4.43
N ASN A 123 -10.49 14.08 3.17
CA ASN A 123 -10.51 15.29 2.35
C ASN A 123 -9.72 16.45 2.97
N ASP A 124 -8.56 16.15 3.55
CA ASP A 124 -7.63 17.11 4.14
C ASP A 124 -6.40 17.40 3.24
N THR A 125 -6.39 16.86 2.02
CA THR A 125 -5.33 16.93 1.00
C THR A 125 -4.07 16.13 1.31
N ILE A 126 -4.11 15.25 2.32
CA ILE A 126 -3.02 14.36 2.69
C ILE A 126 -3.45 12.92 2.41
N LEU A 127 -2.53 12.11 1.88
CA LEU A 127 -2.80 10.69 1.67
C LEU A 127 -2.95 9.95 3.00
N ASP A 128 -4.08 9.26 3.15
CA ASP A 128 -4.36 8.29 4.19
C ASP A 128 -4.07 6.87 3.68
N ILE A 129 -4.01 5.89 4.59
CA ILE A 129 -3.92 4.47 4.23
C ILE A 129 -5.10 3.71 4.80
N VAL A 130 -5.75 2.91 3.95
CA VAL A 130 -6.70 1.88 4.37
C VAL A 130 -6.06 0.52 4.24
N VAL A 131 -6.28 -0.35 5.22
CA VAL A 131 -5.75 -1.70 5.25
C VAL A 131 -6.82 -2.72 5.60
N ALA A 132 -6.90 -3.80 4.81
CA ALA A 132 -7.70 -4.98 5.09
C ALA A 132 -6.96 -5.91 6.04
N ASN A 133 -7.42 -5.98 7.30
CA ASN A 133 -6.85 -6.87 8.32
C ASN A 133 -7.47 -8.27 8.23
N HIS A 134 -6.97 -9.08 7.31
CA HIS A 134 -7.58 -10.32 6.84
C HIS A 134 -7.91 -11.33 7.93
N ASP A 135 -7.03 -11.54 8.92
CA ASP A 135 -7.26 -12.54 9.97
C ASP A 135 -8.21 -12.05 11.08
N THR A 136 -8.92 -10.95 10.80
CA THR A 136 -9.84 -10.28 11.72
C THR A 136 -11.15 -9.90 11.00
N ASN A 137 -12.01 -9.15 11.70
CA ASN A 137 -13.20 -8.51 11.13
C ASN A 137 -13.07 -6.97 11.17
N TYR A 138 -11.88 -6.44 10.92
CA TYR A 138 -11.63 -5.01 10.96
C TYR A 138 -11.01 -4.48 9.67
N LEU A 139 -11.49 -3.32 9.24
CA LEU A 139 -10.74 -2.43 8.37
C LEU A 139 -9.92 -1.49 9.26
N GLY A 140 -8.67 -1.23 8.89
CA GLY A 140 -7.83 -0.23 9.55
C GLY A 140 -7.66 1.01 8.68
N VAL A 141 -7.65 2.19 9.30
CA VAL A 141 -7.37 3.47 8.62
C VAL A 141 -6.29 4.23 9.39
N LEU A 142 -5.17 4.51 8.73
CA LEU A 142 -4.08 5.33 9.22
C LEU A 142 -4.19 6.70 8.55
N LEU A 143 -4.54 7.73 9.32
CA LEU A 143 -4.64 9.09 8.79
C LEU A 143 -3.26 9.72 8.62
N GLY A 144 -2.99 10.27 7.45
CA GLY A 144 -1.74 10.95 7.14
C GLY A 144 -1.55 12.24 7.94
N GLN A 145 -0.31 12.66 8.12
CA GLN A 145 0.04 13.92 8.78
C GLN A 145 0.81 14.90 7.87
N GLY A 146 1.02 14.52 6.60
CA GLY A 146 1.59 15.39 5.56
C GLY A 146 3.11 15.58 5.67
N ASN A 147 3.77 14.77 6.50
CA ASN A 147 5.22 14.77 6.73
C ASN A 147 5.80 13.34 6.64
N GLY A 148 5.06 12.40 6.05
CA GLY A 148 5.42 10.99 5.97
C GLY A 148 5.11 10.18 7.23
N THR A 149 4.41 10.76 8.22
CA THR A 149 3.93 10.03 9.41
C THR A 149 2.42 9.90 9.45
N PHE A 150 1.94 8.91 10.21
CA PHE A 150 0.52 8.63 10.40
C PHE A 150 0.10 8.79 11.86
N ALA A 151 -1.16 9.18 12.06
CA ALA A 151 -1.81 9.17 13.35
C ALA A 151 -2.03 7.73 13.86
N SER A 152 -2.55 7.60 15.09
CA SER A 152 -2.96 6.29 15.61
C SER A 152 -4.07 5.69 14.76
N ILE A 153 -4.00 4.38 14.52
CA ILE A 153 -4.96 3.68 13.66
C ILE A 153 -6.39 3.76 14.18
N ILE A 154 -7.31 3.99 13.26
CA ILE A 154 -8.76 3.91 13.47
C ILE A 154 -9.24 2.55 12.95
N LEU A 155 -10.00 1.83 13.77
CA LEU A 155 -10.51 0.50 13.42
C LEU A 155 -12.01 0.56 13.18
N PHE A 156 -12.43 0.15 11.97
CA PHE A 156 -13.83 0.02 11.60
C PHE A 156 -14.26 -1.44 11.70
N PRO A 157 -15.21 -1.78 12.58
CA PRO A 157 -15.70 -3.14 12.69
C PRO A 157 -16.52 -3.52 11.44
N LEU A 158 -16.24 -4.72 10.94
CA LEU A 158 -17.00 -5.40 9.90
C LEU A 158 -17.80 -6.55 10.53
N GLU A 159 -18.55 -7.26 9.68
CA GLU A 159 -19.28 -8.45 10.08
C GLU A 159 -18.35 -9.48 10.74
N TYR A 160 -18.86 -10.17 11.77
CA TYR A 160 -18.07 -11.18 12.47
C TYR A 160 -17.56 -12.25 11.50
N ARG A 161 -16.25 -12.53 11.56
CA ARG A 161 -15.53 -13.46 10.65
C ARG A 161 -15.54 -13.03 9.18
N SER A 162 -15.65 -11.74 8.86
CA SER A 162 -15.66 -11.27 7.48
C SER A 162 -14.37 -11.56 6.70
N HIS A 163 -13.21 -11.57 7.38
CA HIS A 163 -11.91 -11.79 6.74
C HIS A 163 -11.70 -10.88 5.51
N PRO A 164 -11.56 -9.56 5.72
CA PRO A 164 -11.46 -8.60 4.62
C PRO A 164 -10.21 -8.89 3.79
N PHE A 165 -10.37 -9.04 2.48
CA PHE A 165 -9.31 -9.54 1.61
C PHE A 165 -8.81 -8.50 0.61
N SER A 166 -9.72 -7.77 -0.02
CA SER A 166 -9.41 -6.76 -1.03
C SER A 166 -10.24 -5.51 -0.80
N ILE A 167 -9.63 -4.36 -1.02
CA ILE A 167 -10.28 -3.05 -0.90
C ILE A 167 -10.10 -2.23 -2.17
N VAL A 168 -11.11 -1.43 -2.47
CA VAL A 168 -11.03 -0.35 -3.46
C VAL A 168 -11.70 0.88 -2.87
N ILE A 169 -11.18 2.05 -3.24
CA ILE A 169 -11.67 3.35 -2.80
C ILE A 169 -12.25 4.07 -4.01
N GLY A 170 -13.37 4.75 -3.82
CA GLY A 170 -14.01 5.54 -4.86
C GLY A 170 -15.32 6.15 -4.38
N ASP A 171 -15.79 7.17 -5.08
CA ASP A 171 -17.12 7.74 -4.85
C ASP A 171 -18.18 6.80 -5.46
N PHE A 172 -18.80 5.95 -4.62
CA PHE A 172 -19.76 4.94 -5.08
C PHE A 172 -21.20 5.45 -5.03
N ASN A 173 -21.46 6.57 -4.34
CA ASN A 173 -22.79 7.13 -4.15
C ASN A 173 -23.00 8.49 -4.86
N ASN A 174 -21.96 9.01 -5.52
CA ASN A 174 -21.90 10.29 -6.22
C ASN A 174 -22.10 11.53 -5.30
N ASP A 175 -21.59 11.47 -4.07
CA ASP A 175 -21.60 12.57 -3.10
C ASP A 175 -20.28 13.37 -3.04
N ARG A 176 -19.30 12.98 -3.87
CA ARG A 176 -17.95 13.54 -3.96
C ARG A 176 -17.07 13.28 -2.74
N LYS A 177 -17.41 12.28 -1.94
CA LYS A 177 -16.56 11.74 -0.87
C LYS A 177 -16.10 10.35 -1.25
N LEU A 178 -14.95 9.94 -0.73
CA LEU A 178 -14.39 8.64 -1.04
C LEU A 178 -14.98 7.58 -0.12
N ASP A 179 -15.69 6.64 -0.72
CA ASP A 179 -16.21 5.46 -0.04
C ASP A 179 -15.22 4.30 -0.14
N VAL A 180 -15.37 3.30 0.74
CA VAL A 180 -14.52 2.09 0.73
C VAL A 180 -15.37 0.86 0.45
N ALA A 181 -15.08 0.15 -0.64
CA ALA A 181 -15.67 -1.17 -0.91
C ALA A 181 -14.70 -2.29 -0.53
N ILE A 182 -15.20 -3.31 0.16
CA ILE A 182 -14.41 -4.37 0.81
C ILE A 182 -14.97 -5.73 0.45
N ALA A 183 -14.15 -6.56 -0.21
CA ALA A 183 -14.47 -7.96 -0.43
C ALA A 183 -14.10 -8.79 0.82
N ASN A 184 -15.09 -9.49 1.38
CA ASN A 184 -14.95 -10.29 2.60
C ASN A 184 -14.94 -11.77 2.25
N ASN A 185 -13.79 -12.42 2.43
CA ASN A 185 -13.60 -13.83 2.08
C ASN A 185 -14.38 -14.77 3.02
N GLY A 186 -14.49 -14.40 4.29
CA GLY A 186 -15.04 -15.28 5.32
C GLY A 186 -16.57 -15.32 5.39
N THR A 187 -17.24 -14.31 4.83
CA THR A 187 -18.70 -14.16 4.86
C THR A 187 -19.33 -14.16 3.46
N ASP A 188 -18.53 -14.38 2.41
CA ASP A 188 -18.98 -14.33 1.00
C ASP A 188 -19.73 -13.03 0.65
N SER A 189 -19.27 -11.90 1.22
CA SER A 189 -19.98 -10.62 1.13
C SER A 189 -19.11 -9.47 0.60
N LEU A 190 -19.77 -8.45 0.09
CA LEU A 190 -19.18 -7.16 -0.28
C LEU A 190 -19.77 -6.09 0.64
N ASN A 191 -18.92 -5.39 1.38
CA ASN A 191 -19.33 -4.23 2.17
C ASN A 191 -18.97 -2.95 1.42
N ILE A 192 -19.83 -1.93 1.50
CA ILE A 192 -19.51 -0.55 1.10
C ILE A 192 -19.67 0.32 2.34
N LEU A 193 -18.58 0.93 2.78
CA LEU A 193 -18.58 1.91 3.87
C LEU A 193 -18.67 3.30 3.25
N LEU A 194 -19.82 3.95 3.46
CA LEU A 194 -20.06 5.30 2.94
C LEU A 194 -19.47 6.35 3.88
N GLN A 195 -18.81 7.35 3.31
CA GLN A 195 -18.34 8.49 4.09
C GLN A 195 -19.46 9.50 4.29
N THR A 196 -20.01 9.57 5.51
CA THR A 196 -21.22 10.37 5.75
C THR A 196 -20.98 11.81 6.20
N CYS A 197 -19.75 12.18 6.58
CA CYS A 197 -19.42 13.50 7.15
C CYS A 197 -18.16 14.06 6.49
#